data_AF-A0AAE4HTE5-F1
#
_entry.id   AF-A0AAE4HTE5-F1
#
_cell.length_a   1.000
_cell.length_b   1.000
_cell.length_c   1.000
_cell.angle_alpha   90.00
_cell.angle_beta   90.00
_cell.angle_gamma   90.00
#
_symmetry.space_group_name_H-M   'P 1'
#
loop_
_entity.id
_entity.type
_entity.pdbx_description
1 polymer ?
#
loop_
_entity_poly.entity_id
_entity_poly.type
_entity_poly.pdbx_seq_one_letter_code
_entity_poly.pdbx_strand_id
1 'polypeptide(L)'
;MAKEVINGAWGNGDDRKKKLAAAGYSYDAVQAKVTELLKGSSSSQASTNPFANIVIDSNWDGELNGYLQRYYGTTVDKVISGQIKGDWNAGMTGIQFGTGGSDLVAAIQKDLGLKADRNMGPGTIRSMQAKAGTAVDRKITRPSALAKQIKTNLKTKGKPW
;
A
#
# COMPACT_ATOMS: atom_id res chain seq x y z
N MET A 1 10.07 16.68 -9.88
CA MET A 1 8.66 16.26 -9.78
C MET A 1 8.40 14.93 -9.09
N ALA A 2 8.49 13.78 -9.77
CA ALA A 2 8.18 12.48 -9.14
C ALA A 2 9.07 12.17 -7.92
N LYS A 3 10.35 12.58 -7.93
CA LYS A 3 11.24 12.52 -6.77
C LYS A 3 10.73 13.37 -5.58
N GLU A 4 10.11 14.52 -5.84
CA GLU A 4 9.56 15.40 -4.78
C GLU A 4 8.27 14.84 -4.21
N VAL A 5 7.47 14.15 -5.02
CA VAL A 5 6.30 13.41 -4.56
C VAL A 5 6.71 12.24 -3.67
N ILE A 6 7.77 11.50 -4.04
CA ILE A 6 8.37 10.45 -3.21
C ILE A 6 8.89 11.04 -1.90
N ASN A 7 9.52 12.21 -1.94
CA ASN A 7 10.05 12.90 -0.76
C ASN A 7 8.96 13.62 0.07
N GLY A 8 7.68 13.53 -0.30
CA GLY A 8 6.55 14.07 0.47
C GLY A 8 6.29 15.57 0.32
N ALA A 9 6.99 16.28 -0.58
CA ALA A 9 6.88 17.73 -0.74
C ALA A 9 5.48 18.21 -1.17
N TRP A 10 4.69 17.31 -1.76
CA TRP A 10 3.35 17.61 -2.29
C TRP A 10 2.23 17.28 -1.30
N GLY A 11 2.53 16.93 -0.06
CA GLY A 11 1.51 16.54 0.93
C GLY A 11 0.94 15.13 0.67
N ASN A 12 -0.23 14.87 1.25
CA ASN A 12 -0.75 13.52 1.45
C ASN A 12 -2.07 13.30 0.68
N GLY A 13 -2.23 12.13 0.08
CA GLY A 13 -3.48 11.68 -0.56
C GLY A 13 -4.11 12.71 -1.51
N ASP A 14 -5.32 13.18 -1.19
CA ASP A 14 -6.05 14.15 -2.00
C ASP A 14 -5.43 15.55 -2.00
N ASP A 15 -4.73 15.97 -0.95
CA ASP A 15 -3.99 17.25 -0.96
C ASP A 15 -2.86 17.21 -1.97
N ARG A 16 -2.21 16.06 -2.12
CA ARG A 16 -1.21 15.85 -3.17
C ARG A 16 -1.84 15.93 -4.54
N LYS A 17 -2.95 15.25 -4.79
CA LYS A 17 -3.66 15.33 -6.07
C LYS A 17 -4.05 16.78 -6.38
N LYS A 18 -4.60 17.50 -5.41
CA LYS A 18 -4.99 18.90 -5.54
C LYS A 18 -3.81 19.81 -5.82
N LYS A 19 -2.70 19.68 -5.09
CA LYS A 19 -1.50 20.51 -5.31
C LYS A 19 -0.86 20.22 -6.67
N LEU A 20 -0.78 18.95 -7.06
CA LEU A 20 -0.27 18.55 -8.38
C LEU A 20 -1.13 19.12 -9.51
N ALA A 21 -2.45 18.98 -9.40
CA ALA A 21 -3.41 19.53 -10.37
C ALA A 21 -3.38 21.07 -10.40
N ALA A 22 -3.31 21.73 -9.24
CA ALA A 22 -3.19 23.18 -9.14
C ALA A 22 -1.89 23.71 -9.74
N ALA A 23 -0.81 22.93 -9.67
CA ALA A 23 0.46 23.22 -10.34
C ALA A 23 0.48 22.81 -11.83
N GLY A 24 -0.66 22.38 -12.39
CA GLY A 24 -0.81 22.05 -13.80
C GLY A 24 -0.27 20.67 -14.21
N TYR A 25 0.09 19.81 -13.25
CA TYR A 25 0.59 18.48 -13.52
C TYR A 25 -0.52 17.44 -13.60
N SER A 26 -0.43 16.53 -14.57
CA SER A 26 -1.25 15.31 -14.59
C SER A 26 -0.79 14.36 -13.49
N TYR A 27 -1.68 14.10 -12.54
CA TYR A 27 -1.44 13.17 -11.43
C TYR A 27 -1.01 11.79 -11.94
N ASP A 28 -1.68 11.27 -12.97
CA ASP A 28 -1.40 9.96 -13.52
C ASP A 28 0.00 9.88 -14.16
N ALA A 29 0.44 10.94 -14.84
CA ALA A 29 1.77 11.01 -15.43
C ALA A 29 2.88 11.11 -14.35
N VAL A 30 2.64 11.92 -13.31
CA VAL A 30 3.56 12.03 -12.17
C VAL A 30 3.64 10.70 -11.43
N GLN A 31 2.51 10.03 -11.23
CA GLN A 31 2.42 8.75 -10.56
C GLN A 31 3.12 7.65 -11.37
N ALA A 32 2.93 7.62 -12.69
CA ALA A 32 3.64 6.71 -13.57
C ALA A 32 5.16 6.90 -13.46
N LYS A 33 5.64 8.16 -13.42
CA LYS A 33 7.06 8.44 -13.17
C LYS A 33 7.53 8.14 -11.76
N VAL A 34 6.70 8.26 -10.72
CA VAL A 34 7.03 7.81 -9.36
C VAL A 34 7.26 6.30 -9.38
N THR A 35 6.32 5.55 -9.95
CA THR A 35 6.42 4.10 -10.10
C THR A 35 7.61 3.71 -10.96
N GLU A 36 7.86 4.41 -12.07
CA GLU A 36 9.02 4.18 -12.92
C GLU A 36 10.33 4.49 -12.20
N LEU A 37 10.44 5.59 -11.47
CA LEU A 37 11.65 5.93 -10.71
C LEU A 37 11.91 4.95 -9.56
N LEU A 38 10.85 4.46 -8.92
CA LEU A 38 10.94 3.38 -7.93
C LEU A 38 11.37 2.05 -8.57
N LYS A 39 11.05 1.84 -9.85
CA LYS A 39 11.44 0.64 -10.63
C LYS A 39 12.78 0.77 -11.37
N GLY A 40 13.20 2.00 -11.68
CA GLY A 40 14.22 2.32 -12.69
C GLY A 40 15.38 3.19 -12.20
N SER A 41 15.40 3.58 -10.92
CA SER A 41 16.61 4.18 -10.31
C SER A 41 17.65 3.08 -10.03
N SER A 42 18.21 2.49 -11.08
CA SER A 42 19.43 1.66 -11.05
C SER A 42 20.05 1.61 -12.45
N SER A 43 20.51 2.73 -12.98
CA SER A 43 21.65 2.66 -13.89
C SER A 43 22.85 2.23 -13.04
N SER A 44 23.42 1.07 -13.37
CA SER A 44 24.54 0.37 -12.71
C SER A 44 24.30 -0.20 -11.30
N GLN A 45 23.24 -1.00 -11.13
CA GLN A 45 23.22 -2.14 -10.21
C GLN A 45 22.09 -3.07 -10.68
N ALA A 46 22.36 -4.38 -10.77
CA ALA A 46 21.34 -5.38 -11.11
C ALA A 46 20.04 -5.08 -10.36
N SER A 47 18.89 -5.15 -11.03
CA SER A 47 17.56 -4.86 -10.47
C SER A 47 17.37 -5.54 -9.10
N THR A 48 17.70 -4.83 -8.03
CA THR A 48 17.62 -5.36 -6.68
C THR A 48 16.21 -5.09 -6.19
N ASN A 49 15.53 -6.14 -5.74
CA ASN A 49 14.22 -6.01 -5.14
C ASN A 49 14.29 -4.97 -3.99
N PRO A 50 13.54 -3.84 -4.05
CA PRO A 50 13.61 -2.78 -3.03
C PRO A 50 13.13 -3.25 -1.65
N PHE A 51 12.51 -4.43 -1.56
CA PHE A 51 12.04 -5.05 -0.33
C PHE A 51 12.93 -6.20 0.14
N ALA A 52 14.09 -6.45 -0.48
CA ALA A 52 14.97 -7.57 -0.13
C ALA A 52 15.40 -7.60 1.35
N ASN A 53 15.46 -6.44 2.01
CA ASN A 53 15.94 -6.30 3.39
C ASN A 53 14.83 -6.11 4.43
N ILE A 54 13.55 -6.27 4.07
CA ILE A 54 12.47 -6.11 5.07
C ILE A 54 12.46 -7.26 6.08
N VAL A 55 11.96 -6.95 7.28
CA VAL A 55 11.72 -7.92 8.35
C VAL A 55 10.44 -8.71 8.03
N ILE A 56 10.51 -10.04 8.13
CA ILE A 56 9.34 -10.91 7.99
C ILE A 56 8.82 -11.26 9.39
N ASP A 57 7.80 -10.55 9.85
CA ASP A 57 7.04 -10.89 11.05
C ASP A 57 5.56 -11.15 10.69
N SER A 58 4.71 -11.41 11.68
CA SER A 58 3.27 -11.65 11.48
C SER A 58 2.41 -10.44 11.86
N ASN A 59 3.00 -9.24 11.94
CA ASN A 59 2.27 -8.04 12.33
C ASN A 59 1.79 -7.29 11.09
N TRP A 60 0.49 -6.99 11.05
CA TRP A 60 -0.01 -5.95 10.16
C TRP A 60 0.22 -4.60 10.82
N ASP A 61 1.33 -3.94 10.50
CA ASP A 61 1.79 -2.72 11.15
C ASP A 61 2.03 -1.58 10.17
N GLY A 62 2.44 -0.43 10.70
CA GLY A 62 2.79 0.74 9.89
C GLY A 62 3.91 0.46 8.88
N GLU A 63 4.86 -0.41 9.20
CA GLU A 63 5.91 -0.80 8.24
C GLU A 63 5.30 -1.54 7.04
N LEU A 64 4.43 -2.53 7.27
CA LEU A 64 3.71 -3.19 6.18
C LEU A 64 2.90 -2.19 5.34
N ASN A 65 2.21 -1.25 5.99
CA ASN A 65 1.49 -0.19 5.28
C ASN A 65 2.46 0.62 4.41
N GLY A 66 3.62 1.04 4.94
CA GLY A 66 4.64 1.78 4.21
C GLY A 66 5.20 1.01 3.01
N TYR A 67 5.43 -0.30 3.14
CA TYR A 67 5.90 -1.12 2.02
C TYR A 67 4.86 -1.22 0.91
N LEU A 68 3.59 -1.45 1.26
CA LEU A 68 2.50 -1.48 0.30
C LEU A 68 2.29 -0.11 -0.35
N GLN A 69 2.39 0.98 0.41
CA GLN A 69 2.33 2.34 -0.12
C GLN A 69 3.45 2.62 -1.10
N ARG A 70 4.68 2.20 -0.79
CA ARG A 70 5.82 2.29 -1.72
C ARG A 70 5.59 1.45 -2.98
N TYR A 71 5.04 0.25 -2.84
CA TYR A 71 4.72 -0.63 -3.97
C TYR A 71 3.65 -0.01 -4.90
N TYR A 72 2.54 0.47 -4.34
CA TYR A 72 1.44 1.08 -5.08
C TYR A 72 1.69 2.55 -5.47
N GLY A 73 2.82 3.12 -5.05
CA GLY A 73 3.19 4.52 -5.29
C GLY A 73 2.33 5.54 -4.54
N THR A 74 1.57 5.16 -3.52
CA THR A 74 0.76 6.11 -2.74
C THR A 74 1.63 6.91 -1.77
N THR A 75 1.04 7.82 -1.00
CA THR A 75 1.74 8.46 0.13
C THR A 75 2.29 7.39 1.06
N VAL A 76 3.58 7.49 1.41
CA VAL A 76 4.25 6.59 2.36
C VAL A 76 4.18 7.21 3.76
N ASP A 77 2.99 7.21 4.35
CA ASP A 77 2.73 7.74 5.71
C ASP A 77 2.59 6.63 6.76
N LYS A 78 2.68 5.35 6.33
CA LYS A 78 2.52 4.16 7.17
C LYS A 78 1.12 4.01 7.78
N VAL A 79 0.14 4.79 7.31
CA VAL A 79 -1.23 4.82 7.84
C VAL A 79 -2.24 4.35 6.80
N ILE A 80 -3.18 3.51 7.23
CA ILE A 80 -4.41 3.24 6.47
C ILE A 80 -5.53 4.08 7.07
N SER A 81 -5.81 5.22 6.44
CA SER A 81 -6.73 6.25 6.93
C SER A 81 -8.20 6.02 6.57
N GLY A 82 -9.10 6.65 7.34
CA GLY A 82 -10.53 6.72 7.06
C GLY A 82 -11.25 5.37 7.05
N GLN A 83 -10.78 4.42 7.85
CA GLN A 83 -11.31 3.06 7.86
C GLN A 83 -12.51 2.91 8.78
N ILE A 84 -13.43 2.03 8.39
CA ILE A 84 -14.53 1.61 9.24
C ILE A 84 -14.01 0.59 10.25
N LYS A 85 -14.23 0.86 11.55
CA LYS A 85 -13.84 -0.05 12.63
C LYS A 85 -14.72 -1.31 12.63
N GLY A 86 -14.11 -2.47 12.81
CA GLY A 86 -14.83 -3.73 12.99
C GLY A 86 -13.89 -4.87 13.39
N ASP A 87 -14.45 -6.02 13.72
CA ASP A 87 -13.66 -7.16 14.21
C ASP A 87 -12.63 -7.66 13.19
N TRP A 88 -12.84 -7.37 11.90
CA TRP A 88 -11.94 -7.76 10.82
C TRP A 88 -10.62 -6.97 10.79
N ASN A 89 -10.51 -5.84 11.48
CA ASN A 89 -9.28 -5.05 11.54
C ASN A 89 -8.67 -4.94 12.95
N ALA A 90 -9.15 -5.75 13.90
CA ALA A 90 -8.70 -5.72 15.29
C ALA A 90 -7.18 -6.00 15.47
N GLY A 91 -6.56 -6.74 14.55
CA GLY A 91 -5.12 -7.06 14.61
C GLY A 91 -4.20 -6.03 13.94
N MET A 92 -4.74 -5.00 13.30
CA MET A 92 -3.95 -4.00 12.57
C MET A 92 -3.45 -2.89 13.48
N THR A 93 -2.18 -2.52 13.32
CA THR A 93 -1.64 -1.25 13.84
C THR A 93 -1.33 -0.30 12.67
N GLY A 94 -1.30 1.00 12.93
CA GLY A 94 -1.20 2.01 11.86
C GLY A 94 -2.49 2.16 11.04
N ILE A 95 -3.64 1.76 11.61
CA ILE A 95 -4.96 2.07 11.06
C ILE A 95 -5.51 3.34 11.74
N GLN A 96 -6.10 4.24 10.95
CA GLN A 96 -6.84 5.38 11.48
C GLN A 96 -8.31 5.25 11.08
N PHE A 97 -9.18 5.18 12.08
CA PHE A 97 -10.62 5.07 11.88
C PHE A 97 -11.23 6.43 11.53
N GLY A 98 -12.28 6.40 10.71
CA GLY A 98 -12.99 7.60 10.29
C GLY A 98 -13.75 7.39 8.99
N THR A 99 -14.01 8.49 8.28
CA THR A 99 -14.71 8.52 6.99
C THR A 99 -13.76 8.92 5.86
N GLY A 100 -14.06 8.54 4.61
CA GLY A 100 -13.33 8.96 3.41
C GLY A 100 -12.35 7.93 2.82
N GLY A 101 -11.94 6.92 3.60
CA GLY A 101 -11.11 5.80 3.15
C GLY A 101 -9.68 6.17 2.71
N SER A 102 -8.91 5.15 2.33
CA SER A 102 -7.48 5.27 2.04
C SER A 102 -7.17 5.12 0.55
N ASP A 103 -6.26 5.96 0.03
CA ASP A 103 -5.69 5.79 -1.32
C ASP A 103 -4.93 4.46 -1.46
N LEU A 104 -4.30 3.98 -0.39
CA LEU A 104 -3.65 2.67 -0.38
C LEU A 104 -4.68 1.55 -0.62
N VAL A 105 -5.81 1.62 0.09
CA VAL A 105 -6.87 0.63 -0.04
C VAL A 105 -7.52 0.69 -1.42
N ALA A 106 -7.74 1.89 -1.96
CA ALA A 106 -8.22 2.07 -3.32
C ALA A 106 -7.30 1.39 -4.36
N ALA A 107 -5.98 1.55 -4.20
CA ALA A 107 -4.99 0.94 -5.07
C ALA A 107 -4.96 -0.59 -4.94
N ILE A 108 -5.00 -1.12 -3.71
CA ILE A 108 -5.13 -2.55 -3.43
C ILE A 108 -6.38 -3.12 -4.08
N GLN A 109 -7.53 -2.47 -3.91
CA GLN A 109 -8.80 -2.92 -4.49
C GLN A 109 -8.75 -2.95 -6.01
N LYS A 110 -8.16 -1.92 -6.63
CA LYS A 110 -7.96 -1.88 -8.09
C LYS A 110 -7.07 -3.03 -8.57
N ASP A 111 -5.96 -3.31 -7.88
CA ASP A 111 -5.05 -4.43 -8.22
C ASP A 111 -5.71 -5.80 -8.07
N LEU A 112 -6.64 -5.92 -7.13
CA LEU A 112 -7.46 -7.13 -6.92
C LEU A 112 -8.64 -7.24 -7.91
N GLY A 113 -8.84 -6.25 -8.79
CA GLY A 113 -9.98 -6.20 -9.72
C GLY A 113 -11.32 -5.88 -9.05
N LEU A 114 -11.30 -5.29 -7.85
CA LEU A 114 -12.48 -4.86 -7.11
C LEU A 114 -12.86 -3.42 -7.46
N LYS A 115 -14.14 -3.08 -7.33
CA LYS A 115 -14.58 -1.68 -7.32
C LYS A 115 -13.99 -1.01 -6.08
N ALA A 116 -13.28 0.11 -6.28
CA ALA A 116 -12.65 0.83 -5.18
C ALA A 116 -13.68 1.55 -4.31
N ASP A 117 -13.85 1.10 -3.06
CA ASP A 117 -14.64 1.78 -2.02
C ASP A 117 -13.74 2.43 -0.95
N ARG A 118 -12.42 2.27 -1.07
CA ARG A 118 -11.38 2.85 -0.20
C ARG A 118 -11.38 2.31 1.24
N ASN A 119 -12.19 1.29 1.54
CA ASN A 119 -12.30 0.66 2.85
C ASN A 119 -11.82 -0.80 2.85
N MET A 120 -10.93 -1.14 3.79
CA MET A 120 -10.35 -2.48 3.94
C MET A 120 -11.33 -3.36 4.72
N GLY A 121 -12.47 -3.63 4.10
CA GLY A 121 -13.51 -4.49 4.64
C GLY A 121 -13.23 -5.98 4.42
N PRO A 122 -14.08 -6.86 4.98
CA PRO A 122 -13.93 -8.31 4.87
C PRO A 122 -13.82 -8.83 3.43
N GLY A 123 -14.50 -8.20 2.46
CA GLY A 123 -14.43 -8.58 1.04
C GLY A 123 -13.07 -8.29 0.40
N THR A 124 -12.46 -7.16 0.73
CA THR A 124 -11.10 -6.83 0.31
C THR A 124 -10.09 -7.77 0.96
N ILE A 125 -10.19 -7.99 2.28
CA ILE A 125 -9.30 -8.91 3.01
C ILE A 125 -9.40 -10.33 2.45
N ARG A 126 -10.61 -10.84 2.19
CA ARG A 126 -10.84 -12.14 1.54
C ARG A 126 -10.04 -12.27 0.23
N SER A 127 -10.08 -11.23 -0.59
CA SER A 127 -9.43 -11.21 -1.91
C SER A 127 -7.91 -11.16 -1.78
N MET A 128 -7.39 -10.42 -0.80
CA MET A 128 -5.96 -10.38 -0.48
C MET A 128 -5.46 -11.75 0.01
N GLN A 129 -6.21 -12.41 0.88
CA GLN A 129 -5.89 -13.76 1.38
C GLN A 129 -5.85 -14.78 0.24
N ALA A 130 -6.85 -14.76 -0.64
CA ALA A 130 -6.90 -15.64 -1.80
C ALA A 130 -5.71 -15.41 -2.75
N LYS A 131 -5.32 -14.15 -3.00
CA LYS A 131 -4.17 -13.81 -3.85
C LYS A 131 -2.83 -14.16 -3.21
N ALA A 132 -2.69 -13.94 -1.90
CA ALA A 132 -1.47 -14.25 -1.16
C ALA A 132 -1.29 -15.77 -0.92
N GLY A 133 -2.35 -16.56 -1.05
CA GLY A 133 -2.36 -18.00 -0.79
C GLY A 133 -2.43 -18.36 0.69
N THR A 134 -3.09 -17.52 1.50
CA THR A 134 -3.32 -17.80 2.93
C THR A 134 -4.73 -18.31 3.17
N ALA A 135 -4.99 -18.82 4.38
CA ALA A 135 -6.35 -19.10 4.83
C ALA A 135 -7.24 -17.85 4.65
N VAL A 136 -8.49 -18.08 4.23
CA VAL A 136 -9.46 -17.03 3.92
C VAL A 136 -10.43 -16.88 5.09
N ASP A 137 -10.03 -16.14 6.12
CA ASP A 137 -10.83 -15.86 7.31
C ASP A 137 -11.52 -14.47 7.29
N ARG A 138 -11.19 -13.65 6.29
CA ARG A 138 -11.71 -12.28 6.06
C ARG A 138 -11.36 -11.29 7.18
N LYS A 139 -10.37 -11.61 8.01
CA LYS A 139 -9.91 -10.80 9.14
C LYS A 139 -8.40 -10.59 9.08
N ILE A 140 -7.96 -9.50 9.69
CA ILE A 140 -6.56 -9.26 10.05
C ILE A 140 -6.45 -9.41 11.57
N THR A 141 -5.89 -10.53 12.00
CA THR A 141 -5.63 -10.87 13.41
C THR A 141 -4.20 -10.50 13.81
N ARG A 142 -3.86 -10.61 15.09
CA ARG A 142 -2.48 -10.53 15.57
C ARG A 142 -2.18 -11.80 16.39
N PRO A 143 -1.37 -12.74 15.89
CA PRO A 143 -0.62 -12.70 14.62
C PRO A 143 -1.51 -12.80 13.36
N SER A 144 -1.03 -12.29 12.22
CA SER A 144 -1.67 -12.37 10.90
C SER A 144 -0.82 -13.20 9.93
N ALA A 145 -1.39 -14.32 9.45
CA ALA A 145 -0.78 -15.11 8.38
C ALA A 145 -0.66 -14.31 7.08
N LEU A 146 -1.67 -13.49 6.77
CA LEU A 146 -1.66 -12.62 5.60
C LEU A 146 -0.52 -11.59 5.65
N ALA A 147 -0.29 -10.94 6.80
CA ALA A 147 0.80 -9.98 6.95
C ALA A 147 2.17 -10.62 6.70
N LYS A 148 2.42 -11.79 7.30
CA LYS A 148 3.66 -12.56 7.11
C LYS A 148 3.86 -12.95 5.66
N GLN A 149 2.80 -13.37 4.99
CA GLN A 149 2.86 -13.81 3.60
C GLN A 149 3.11 -12.64 2.64
N ILE A 150 2.47 -11.48 2.84
CA ILE A 150 2.75 -10.27 2.06
C ILE A 150 4.20 -9.83 2.25
N LYS A 151 4.72 -9.78 3.48
CA LYS A 151 6.14 -9.45 3.75
C LYS A 151 7.08 -10.46 3.06
N THR A 152 6.75 -11.75 3.10
CA THR A 152 7.51 -12.80 2.38
C THR A 152 7.51 -12.57 0.86
N ASN A 153 6.34 -12.32 0.26
CA ASN A 153 6.20 -12.09 -1.17
C ASN A 153 6.93 -10.81 -1.60
N LEU A 154 6.82 -9.72 -0.84
CA LEU A 154 7.57 -8.50 -1.09
C LEU A 154 9.06 -8.79 -1.09
N LYS A 155 9.59 -9.47 -0.07
CA LYS A 155 11.03 -9.78 0.05
C LYS A 155 11.56 -10.72 -1.04
N THR A 156 10.76 -11.69 -1.49
CA THR A 156 11.21 -12.73 -2.42
C THR A 156 10.88 -12.45 -3.88
N LYS A 157 9.76 -11.75 -4.14
CA LYS A 157 9.19 -11.52 -5.49
C LYS A 157 9.07 -10.04 -5.86
N GLY A 158 9.26 -9.13 -4.90
CA GLY A 158 9.10 -7.69 -5.13
C GLY A 158 7.65 -7.21 -5.24
N LYS A 159 6.66 -8.05 -4.92
CA LYS A 159 5.22 -7.74 -5.02
C LYS A 159 4.43 -8.43 -3.89
N PRO A 160 3.23 -7.94 -3.50
CA PRO A 160 2.52 -8.44 -2.33
C PRO A 160 1.86 -9.83 -2.50
N TRP A 161 1.57 -10.24 -3.74
CA TRP A 161 1.05 -11.56 -4.10
C TRP A 161 1.66 -12.08 -5.42
#